data_AF-A0AAD1WTD6-F1
#
_entry.id   AF-A0AAD1WTD6-F1
#
_cell.length_a   1.000
_cell.length_b   1.000
_cell.length_c   1.000
_cell.angle_alpha   90.00
_cell.angle_beta   90.00
_cell.angle_gamma   90.00
#
_symmetry.space_group_name_H-M   'P 1'
#
loop_
_entity.id
_entity.type
_entity.pdbx_description
1 polymer ?
#
loop_
_entity_poly.entity_id
_entity_poly.type
_entity_poly.pdbx_seq_one_letter_code
_entity_poly.pdbx_strand_id
1 'polypeptide(L)'
;MCNWLKMLEVPTVENCEVCITFRRLLIRPCQVEFERGEKGGERIEELQKELDAAMSPNEKTRLKEELSDACNRARRRSLGNIKFIGELFKLNLLSEDTMNDCLIKLLKRNNEEAYC
;
A
#
# COMPACT_ATOMS: atom_id res chain seq x y z
N MET A 1 0.68 9.75 -17.30
CA MET A 1 0.93 8.39 -17.83
C MET A 1 -0.32 7.53 -17.84
N CYS A 2 -0.92 7.17 -16.69
CA CYS A 2 -2.09 6.28 -16.64
C CYS A 2 -3.32 6.77 -17.43
N ASN A 3 -3.58 8.09 -17.46
CA ASN A 3 -4.68 8.66 -18.24
C ASN A 3 -4.55 8.39 -19.75
N TRP A 4 -3.33 8.43 -20.28
CA TRP A 4 -3.07 8.17 -21.70
C TRP A 4 -3.18 6.68 -22.02
N LEU A 5 -2.60 5.84 -21.15
CA LEU A 5 -2.63 4.39 -21.31
C LEU A 5 -4.04 3.80 -21.19
N LYS A 6 -4.96 4.46 -20.46
CA LYS A 6 -6.38 4.06 -20.34
C LYS A 6 -7.07 3.83 -21.69
N MET A 7 -6.71 4.60 -22.71
CA MET A 7 -7.35 4.55 -24.03
C MET A 7 -6.69 3.57 -24.99
N LEU A 8 -5.65 2.85 -24.55
CA LEU A 8 -4.99 1.84 -25.36
C LEU A 8 -5.62 0.47 -25.13
N GLU A 9 -5.99 -0.18 -26.22
CA GLU A 9 -6.41 -1.57 -26.26
C GLU A 9 -5.29 -2.40 -26.89
N VAL A 10 -4.91 -3.48 -26.21
CA VAL A 10 -3.86 -4.38 -26.67
C VAL A 10 -4.45 -5.78 -26.84
N PRO A 11 -4.30 -6.42 -28.01
CA PRO A 11 -4.76 -7.79 -28.21
C PRO A 11 -3.99 -8.77 -27.32
N THR A 12 -4.69 -9.80 -26.82
CA THR A 12 -4.04 -10.83 -26.01
C THR A 12 -3.19 -11.77 -26.86
N VAL A 13 -2.10 -12.28 -26.28
CA VAL A 13 -1.17 -13.21 -26.94
C VAL A 13 -1.86 -14.52 -27.36
N GLU A 14 -2.94 -14.89 -26.66
CA GLU A 14 -3.68 -16.14 -26.87
C GLU A 14 -4.86 -15.98 -27.84
N ASN A 15 -5.38 -14.76 -28.05
CA ASN A 15 -6.54 -14.52 -28.91
C ASN A 15 -6.62 -13.05 -29.38
N CYS A 16 -6.58 -12.81 -30.70
CA CYS A 16 -6.64 -11.48 -31.31
C CYS A 16 -8.03 -10.82 -31.23
N GLU A 17 -9.09 -11.59 -30.97
CA GLU A 17 -10.45 -11.05 -30.81
C GLU A 17 -10.72 -10.49 -29.41
N VAL A 18 -9.89 -10.84 -28.42
CA VAL A 18 -10.00 -10.36 -27.04
C VAL A 18 -8.99 -9.25 -26.82
N CYS A 19 -9.45 -8.01 -26.83
CA CYS A 19 -8.65 -6.86 -26.41
C CYS A 19 -8.64 -6.74 -24.88
N ILE A 20 -7.47 -6.53 -24.29
CA ILE A 20 -7.33 -6.14 -22.89
C ILE A 20 -7.17 -4.62 -22.82
N THR A 21 -7.96 -4.00 -21.93
CA THR A 21 -7.81 -2.58 -21.61
C THR A 21 -6.78 -2.39 -20.50
N PHE A 22 -6.05 -1.27 -20.57
CA PHE A 22 -5.12 -0.87 -19.52
C PHE A 22 -5.80 -0.79 -18.14
N ARG A 23 -7.09 -0.48 -18.08
CA ARG A 23 -7.88 -0.52 -16.84
C ARG A 23 -7.84 -1.92 -16.19
N ARG A 24 -8.05 -2.98 -16.97
CA ARG A 24 -8.02 -4.37 -16.47
C ARG A 24 -6.61 -4.79 -16.02
N LEU A 25 -5.58 -4.29 -16.71
CA LEU A 25 -4.17 -4.55 -16.36
C LEU A 25 -3.69 -3.80 -15.13
N LEU A 26 -4.24 -2.60 -14.85
CA LEU A 26 -3.88 -1.83 -13.66
C LEU A 26 -4.62 -2.28 -12.41
N ILE A 27 -5.92 -2.57 -12.51
CA ILE A 27 -6.76 -2.86 -11.33
C ILE A 27 -6.18 -4.02 -10.53
N ARG A 28 -5.86 -5.15 -11.17
CA ARG A 28 -5.45 -6.37 -10.47
C ARG A 28 -4.10 -6.20 -9.75
N PRO A 29 -3.03 -5.66 -10.37
CA PRO A 29 -1.78 -5.36 -9.68
C PRO A 29 -1.92 -4.28 -8.61
N CYS A 30 -2.74 -3.24 -8.85
CA CYS A 30 -2.98 -2.21 -7.83
C CYS A 30 -3.68 -2.77 -6.60
N GLN A 31 -4.65 -3.67 -6.76
CA GLN A 31 -5.30 -4.38 -5.65
C GLN A 31 -4.30 -5.25 -4.88
N VAL A 32 -3.49 -6.03 -5.60
CA VAL A 32 -2.45 -6.87 -4.98
C VAL A 32 -1.44 -6.02 -4.21
N GLU A 33 -0.95 -4.90 -4.77
CA GLU A 33 -0.02 -4.01 -4.06
C GLU A 33 -0.66 -3.27 -2.89
N PHE A 34 -1.96 -2.98 -2.97
CA PHE A 34 -2.71 -2.38 -1.88
C PHE A 34 -2.85 -3.34 -0.69
N GLU A 35 -3.17 -4.60 -0.94
CA GLU A 35 -3.25 -5.66 0.08
C GLU A 35 -1.88 -6.05 0.63
N ARG A 36 -0.86 -6.10 -0.24
CA ARG A 36 0.53 -6.40 0.13
C ARG A 36 1.14 -5.33 1.06
N GLY A 37 0.59 -4.11 1.08
CA GLY A 37 0.99 -3.03 1.98
C GLY A 37 0.84 -3.33 3.47
N GLU A 38 0.08 -4.36 3.86
CA GLU A 38 -0.14 -4.74 5.26
C GLU A 38 1.02 -5.53 5.90
N LYS A 39 1.90 -6.16 5.10
CA LYS A 39 3.06 -6.93 5.63
C LYS A 39 4.11 -6.10 6.37
N GLY A 40 4.04 -4.77 6.30
CA GLY A 40 4.90 -3.90 7.10
C GLY A 40 4.63 -3.98 8.60
N GLY A 41 3.41 -4.39 8.99
CA GLY A 41 3.02 -4.53 10.41
C GLY A 41 3.80 -5.61 11.14
N GLU A 42 4.03 -6.76 10.51
CA GLU A 42 4.73 -7.91 11.12
C GLU A 42 6.14 -7.53 11.60
N ARG A 43 6.92 -6.84 10.75
CA ARG A 43 8.28 -6.40 11.12
C ARG A 43 8.28 -5.34 12.23
N ILE A 44 7.29 -4.45 12.24
CA ILE A 44 7.13 -3.44 13.30
C ILE A 44 6.79 -4.13 14.62
N GLU A 45 5.90 -5.13 14.59
CA GLU A 45 5.52 -5.92 15.76
C GLU A 45 6.70 -6.75 16.32
N GLU A 46 7.51 -7.35 15.44
CA GLU A 46 8.76 -8.02 15.81
C GLU A 46 9.74 -7.07 16.51
N LEU A 47 10.03 -5.92 15.89
CA LEU A 47 10.95 -4.93 16.45
C LEU A 47 10.47 -4.37 17.78
N GLN A 48 9.15 -4.21 17.96
CA GLN A 48 8.57 -3.82 19.23
C GLN A 48 8.79 -4.88 20.31
N LYS A 49 8.55 -6.16 20.01
CA LYS A 49 8.79 -7.27 20.95
C LYS A 49 10.27 -7.40 21.32
N GLU A 50 11.18 -7.24 20.34
CA GLU A 50 12.62 -7.23 20.59
C GLU A 50 13.03 -6.05 21.49
N LEU A 51 12.45 -4.87 21.27
CA LEU A 51 12.68 -3.69 22.10
C LEU A 51 12.22 -3.89 23.55
N ASP A 52 11.06 -4.52 23.73
CA ASP A 52 10.49 -4.81 25.05
C ASP A 52 11.33 -5.87 25.80
N ALA A 53 11.90 -6.83 25.09
CA ALA A 53 12.77 -7.88 25.64
C ALA A 53 14.22 -7.42 25.87
N ALA A 54 14.66 -6.33 25.23
CA ALA A 54 16.03 -5.85 25.35
C ALA A 54 16.34 -5.39 26.78
N MET A 55 17.51 -5.78 27.31
CA MET A 55 17.96 -5.40 28.66
C MET A 55 19.08 -4.36 28.66
N SER A 56 19.84 -4.28 27.55
CA SER A 56 20.96 -3.34 27.41
C SER A 56 20.47 -1.97 26.91
N PRO A 57 20.95 -0.85 27.50
CA PRO A 57 20.62 0.50 27.02
C PRO A 57 21.00 0.73 25.56
N ASN A 58 22.18 0.22 25.13
CA ASN A 58 22.63 0.38 23.74
C ASN A 58 21.75 -0.38 22.75
N GLU A 59 21.30 -1.58 23.13
CA GLU A 59 20.40 -2.39 22.30
C GLU A 59 19.03 -1.73 22.17
N LYS A 60 18.48 -1.19 23.28
CA LYS A 60 17.23 -0.43 23.26
C LYS A 60 17.29 0.79 22.35
N THR A 61 18.38 1.53 22.37
CA THR A 61 18.54 2.71 21.50
C THR A 61 18.55 2.30 20.03
N ARG A 62 19.34 1.27 19.67
CA ARG A 62 19.39 0.76 18.28
C ARG A 62 18.02 0.27 17.82
N LEU A 63 17.32 -0.53 18.63
CA LEU A 63 16.00 -1.07 18.29
C LEU A 63 14.93 0.02 18.17
N LYS A 64 14.99 1.07 18.99
CA LYS A 64 14.11 2.25 18.85
C LYS A 64 14.32 2.98 17.53
N GLU A 65 15.58 3.19 17.15
CA GLU A 65 15.90 3.81 15.86
C GLU A 65 15.38 2.95 14.71
N GLU A 66 15.67 1.65 14.72
CA GLU A 66 15.19 0.70 13.71
C GLU A 66 13.65 0.65 13.59
N LEU A 67 12.96 0.64 14.74
CA LEU A 67 11.50 0.65 14.82
C LEU A 67 10.91 1.93 14.23
N SER A 68 11.45 3.10 14.62
CA SER A 68 11.03 4.40 14.09
C SER A 68 11.23 4.48 12.58
N ASP A 69 12.36 3.99 12.10
CA ASP A 69 12.68 3.93 10.68
C ASP A 69 11.73 3.02 9.89
N ALA A 70 11.43 1.84 10.45
CA ALA A 70 10.47 0.90 9.87
C ALA A 70 9.06 1.51 9.80
N CYS A 71 8.61 2.15 10.88
CA CYS A 71 7.32 2.84 10.93
C CYS A 71 7.25 3.97 9.89
N ASN A 72 8.29 4.83 9.83
CA ASN A 72 8.36 5.92 8.85
C ASN A 72 8.35 5.43 7.39
N ARG A 73 9.02 4.30 7.10
CA ARG A 73 8.96 3.67 5.77
C ARG A 73 7.57 3.12 5.45
N ALA A 74 6.96 2.39 6.38
CA ALA A 74 5.61 1.85 6.23
C ALA A 74 4.57 2.97 6.01
N ARG A 75 4.69 4.07 6.77
CA ARG A 75 3.86 5.27 6.64
C ARG A 75 3.99 5.92 5.28
N ARG A 76 5.22 6.20 4.82
CA ARG A 76 5.45 6.79 3.49
C ARG A 76 4.87 5.92 2.37
N ARG A 77 5.07 4.61 2.44
CA ARG A 77 4.52 3.67 1.44
C ARG A 77 2.99 3.70 1.42
N SER A 78 2.35 3.60 2.58
CA SER A 78 0.89 3.60 2.65
C SER A 78 0.28 4.92 2.20
N LEU A 79 0.83 6.06 2.62
CA LEU A 79 0.37 7.37 2.15
C LEU A 79 0.56 7.54 0.65
N GLY A 80 1.69 7.06 0.11
CA GLY A 80 1.95 7.01 -1.32
C GLY A 80 0.90 6.17 -2.06
N ASN A 81 0.59 4.97 -1.56
CA ASN A 81 -0.42 4.08 -2.12
C ASN A 81 -1.81 4.71 -2.09
N ILE A 82 -2.22 5.31 -0.98
CA ILE A 82 -3.51 6.01 -0.85
C ILE A 82 -3.62 7.16 -1.87
N LYS A 83 -2.58 8.01 -1.95
CA LYS A 83 -2.55 9.12 -2.92
C LYS A 83 -2.64 8.58 -4.35
N PHE A 84 -1.86 7.55 -4.67
CA PHE A 84 -1.87 6.93 -5.98
C PHE A 84 -3.25 6.37 -6.35
N ILE A 85 -3.91 5.66 -5.43
CA ILE A 85 -5.26 5.14 -5.62
C ILE A 85 -6.27 6.27 -5.83
N GLY A 86 -6.20 7.35 -5.03
CA GLY A 86 -7.05 8.52 -5.22
C GLY A 86 -6.90 9.15 -6.61
N GLU A 87 -5.67 9.25 -7.12
CA GLU A 87 -5.42 9.74 -8.49
C GLU A 87 -5.96 8.78 -9.55
N LEU A 88 -5.86 7.46 -9.35
CA LEU A 88 -6.49 6.48 -10.26
C LEU A 88 -8.02 6.57 -10.24
N PHE A 89 -8.63 6.80 -9.08
CA PHE A 89 -10.07 6.97 -8.94
C PHE A 89 -10.56 8.21 -9.69
N LYS A 90 -9.86 9.35 -9.58
CA LYS A 90 -10.15 10.58 -10.37
C LYS A 90 -10.15 10.35 -11.89
N LEU A 91 -9.36 9.39 -12.36
CA LEU A 91 -9.29 9.01 -13.78
C LEU A 91 -10.37 8.00 -14.20
N ASN A 92 -11.31 7.67 -13.31
CA ASN A 92 -12.30 6.60 -13.49
C ASN A 92 -11.63 5.26 -13.85
N LEU A 93 -10.47 4.96 -13.24
CA LEU A 93 -9.76 3.69 -13.44
C LEU A 93 -10.10 2.65 -12.38
N LEU A 94 -10.56 3.07 -11.21
CA LEU A 94 -10.96 2.19 -10.10
C LEU A 94 -12.48 2.21 -9.92
N SER A 95 -13.02 1.16 -9.26
CA SER A 95 -14.43 1.13 -8.85
C SER A 95 -14.62 1.91 -7.54
N GLU A 96 -15.87 2.27 -7.27
CA GLU A 96 -16.27 2.88 -6.00
C GLU A 96 -15.95 1.95 -4.80
N ASP A 97 -16.20 0.64 -4.94
CA ASP A 97 -15.88 -0.34 -3.89
C ASP A 97 -14.41 -0.29 -3.48
N THR A 98 -13.49 -0.26 -4.45
CA THR A 98 -12.04 -0.18 -4.16
C THR A 98 -11.69 1.13 -3.44
N MET A 99 -12.38 2.23 -3.76
CA MET A 99 -12.18 3.51 -3.11
C MET A 99 -12.72 3.50 -1.67
N ASN A 100 -13.89 2.90 -1.46
CA ASN A 100 -14.48 2.73 -0.13
C ASN A 100 -13.58 1.91 0.79
N ASP A 101 -13.00 0.81 0.30
CA ASP A 101 -12.01 0.02 1.05
C ASP A 101 -10.80 0.86 1.45
N CYS A 102 -10.30 1.71 0.54
CA CYS A 102 -9.20 2.63 0.83
C CYS A 102 -9.56 3.64 1.91
N LEU A 103 -10.76 4.20 1.89
CA LEU A 103 -11.25 5.12 2.92
C LEU A 103 -11.37 4.43 4.28
N ILE A 104 -11.93 3.22 4.33
CA ILE A 104 -12.04 2.43 5.56
C ILE A 104 -10.64 2.15 6.14
N LYS A 105 -9.67 1.72 5.32
CA LYS A 105 -8.30 1.48 5.78
C LYS A 105 -7.63 2.76 6.29
N LEU A 106 -7.87 3.90 5.64
CA LEU A 106 -7.35 5.20 6.08
C LEU A 106 -7.91 5.60 7.44
N LEU A 107 -9.23 5.47 7.62
CA LEU A 107 -9.90 5.77 8.88
C LEU A 107 -9.44 4.86 10.03
N LYS A 108 -9.24 3.56 9.76
CA LYS A 108 -8.67 2.62 10.75
C LYS A 108 -7.25 3.02 11.17
N ARG A 109 -6.39 3.35 10.21
CA ARG A 109 -5.01 3.81 10.49
C ARG A 109 -4.93 5.07 11.32
N ASN A 110 -5.79 6.06 11.10
CA ASN A 110 -5.77 7.29 11.90
C ASN A 110 -6.02 7.01 13.39
N ASN A 111 -6.72 5.93 13.73
CA ASN A 111 -6.92 5.50 15.10
C ASN A 111 -5.70 4.74 15.66
N GLU A 112 -4.94 4.05 14.80
CA GLU A 112 -3.74 3.26 15.18
C GLU A 112 -2.45 4.11 15.21
N GLU A 113 -2.32 5.12 14.34
CA GLU A 113 -1.18 6.07 14.33
C GLU A 113 -1.08 6.91 15.62
N ALA A 114 -2.11 6.90 16.47
CA ALA A 114 -2.04 7.49 17.80
C ALA A 114 -1.13 6.70 18.79
N TYR A 115 -0.67 5.51 18.41
CA TYR A 115 0.06 4.58 19.28
C TYR A 115 1.50 4.26 18.84
N CYS A 116 2.08 5.04 17.91
CA CYS A 116 3.53 5.06 17.67
C CYS A 116 4.17 6.25 18.38
#